data_AF-A0A7Y2Y219-F1
#
_entry.id   AF-A0A7Y2Y219-F1
#
_cell.length_a   1.000
_cell.length_b   1.000
_cell.length_c   1.000
_cell.angle_alpha   90.00
_cell.angle_beta   90.00
_cell.angle_gamma   90.00
#
_symmetry.space_group_name_H-M   'P 1'
#
loop_
_entity.id
_entity.type
_entity.pdbx_description
1 polymer ?
#
loop_
_entity_poly.entity_id
_entity_poly.type
_entity_poly.pdbx_seq_one_letter_code
_entity_poly.pdbx_strand_id
1 'polypeptide(L)'
;MVLIWMVQLIVYPGFIYYSEEALIQWHKKYTPRISLLVIPLMLGQLMLYGSLLQQEKTVYNISGFVLVLLVWLLTFTIFVPRHKAISAGEFSRNTLVELANLNWLRTTIWTALFLWNYLTASV
;
A
#
# COMPACT_ATOMS: atom_id res chain seq x y z
N MET A 1 -2.69 -8.47 3.80
CA MET A 1 -4.15 -8.40 3.68
C MET A 1 -4.78 -7.47 4.70
N VAL A 2 -4.78 -7.82 6.00
CA VAL A 2 -5.47 -7.04 7.05
C VAL A 2 -5.04 -5.56 7.07
N LEU A 3 -3.74 -5.28 6.97
CA LEU A 3 -3.21 -3.93 7.07
C LEU A 3 -3.72 -2.99 5.97
N ILE A 4 -3.71 -3.41 4.70
CA ILE A 4 -4.16 -2.55 3.59
C ILE A 4 -5.66 -2.31 3.63
N TRP A 5 -6.45 -3.29 4.06
CA TRP A 5 -7.89 -3.16 4.24
C TRP A 5 -8.25 -2.23 5.41
N MET A 6 -7.52 -2.32 6.53
CA MET A 6 -7.64 -1.37 7.64
C MET A 6 -7.34 0.06 7.16
N VAL A 7 -6.29 0.24 6.37
CA VAL A 7 -5.98 1.54 5.77
C VAL A 7 -7.10 2.02 4.82
N GLN A 8 -7.60 1.14 3.95
CA GLN A 8 -8.64 1.47 2.96
C GLN A 8 -9.97 1.85 3.59
N LEU A 9 -10.41 1.12 4.62
CA LEU A 9 -11.76 1.24 5.17
C LEU A 9 -11.83 2.15 6.40
N ILE A 10 -10.72 2.34 7.13
CA ILE A 10 -10.71 3.09 8.38
C ILE A 10 -9.88 4.36 8.24
N VAL A 11 -8.62 4.23 7.84
CA VAL A 11 -7.69 5.36 7.80
C VAL A 11 -8.08 6.38 6.75
N TYR A 12 -8.20 5.98 5.48
CA TYR A 12 -8.47 6.94 4.40
C TYR A 12 -9.83 7.63 4.54
N PRO A 13 -10.94 6.94 4.87
CA PRO A 13 -12.21 7.60 5.17
C PRO A 13 -12.12 8.54 6.38
N GLY A 14 -11.23 8.28 7.33
CA GLY A 14 -10.98 9.17 8.46
C GLY A 14 -10.49 10.57 8.05
N PHE A 15 -9.79 10.71 6.91
CA PHE A 15 -9.16 11.97 6.52
C PHE A 15 -10.17 13.10 6.33
N ILE A 16 -11.39 12.80 5.85
CA ILE A 16 -12.42 13.80 5.55
C ILE A 16 -13.15 14.34 6.79
N TYR A 17 -12.89 13.78 7.98
CA TYR A 17 -13.52 14.19 9.24
C TYR A 17 -12.65 15.12 10.10
N TYR A 18 -11.39 15.33 9.72
CA TYR A 18 -10.49 16.26 10.40
C TYR A 18 -10.58 17.67 9.79
N SER A 19 -10.37 18.70 10.62
CA SER A 19 -9.92 20.00 10.08
C SER A 19 -8.55 19.85 9.43
N GLU A 20 -8.17 20.77 8.56
CA GLU A 20 -6.87 20.71 7.88
C GLU A 20 -5.71 20.70 8.88
N GLU A 21 -5.76 21.55 9.91
CA GLU A 21 -4.72 21.63 10.94
C GLU A 21 -4.65 20.34 11.75
N ALA A 22 -5.81 19.79 12.13
CA ALA A 22 -5.88 18.54 12.89
C ALA A 22 -5.35 17.37 12.06
N LEU A 23 -5.69 17.31 10.76
CA LEU A 23 -5.20 16.30 9.85
C LEU A 23 -3.68 16.37 9.71
N ILE A 24 -3.11 17.55 9.47
CA ILE A 24 -1.65 17.73 9.34
C ILE A 24 -0.93 17.26 10.61
N GLN A 25 -1.40 17.68 11.78
CA GLN A 25 -0.80 17.32 13.06
C GLN A 25 -0.85 15.80 13.31
N TRP A 26 -1.99 15.17 13.05
CA TRP A 26 -2.15 13.74 13.19
C TRP A 26 -1.32 12.98 12.14
N HIS A 27 -1.32 13.42 10.88
CA HIS A 27 -0.68 12.76 9.76
C HIS A 27 0.85 12.71 9.92
N LYS A 28 1.46 13.80 10.41
CA LYS A 28 2.90 13.85 10.73
C LYS A 28 3.32 12.78 11.74
N LYS A 29 2.44 12.39 12.67
CA LYS A 29 2.70 11.30 13.64
C LYS A 29 2.33 9.92 13.08
N TYR A 30 1.23 9.84 12.33
CA TYR A 30 0.70 8.61 11.77
C TYR A 30 1.63 8.01 10.70
N THR A 31 2.05 8.82 9.71
CA THR A 31 2.81 8.36 8.55
C THR A 31 4.10 7.60 8.92
N PRO A 32 5.01 8.11 9.77
CA PRO A 32 6.21 7.36 10.14
C PRO A 32 5.89 6.07 10.93
N ARG A 33 4.84 6.08 11.76
CA ARG A 33 4.43 4.89 12.54
C ARG A 33 3.89 3.78 11.65
N ILE A 34 3.05 4.12 10.68
CA ILE A 34 2.58 3.09 9.74
C ILE A 34 3.68 2.65 8.78
N SER A 35 4.61 3.54 8.39
CA SER A 35 5.78 3.17 7.58
C SER A 35 6.65 2.11 8.27
N LEU A 36 6.82 2.18 9.59
CA LEU A 36 7.53 1.17 10.37
C LEU A 36 6.92 -0.23 10.23
N LEU A 37 5.60 -0.32 10.03
CA LEU A 37 4.90 -1.59 9.82
C LEU A 37 4.91 -2.00 8.33
N VAL A 38 4.57 -1.07 7.44
CA VAL A 38 4.35 -1.37 6.02
C VAL A 38 5.65 -1.66 5.29
N ILE A 39 6.72 -0.89 5.52
CA ILE A 39 7.96 -1.01 4.74
C ILE A 39 8.63 -2.37 4.95
N PRO A 40 8.83 -2.87 6.19
CA PRO A 40 9.44 -4.19 6.38
C PRO A 40 8.61 -5.32 5.75
N LEU A 41 7.27 -5.25 5.88
CA LEU A 41 6.37 -6.24 5.29
C LEU A 41 6.44 -6.25 3.75
N MET A 42 6.43 -5.07 3.13
CA MET A 42 6.55 -4.94 1.68
C MET A 42 7.92 -5.36 1.16
N LEU A 43 8.99 -5.08 1.92
CA LEU A 43 10.34 -5.52 1.58
C LEU A 43 10.46 -7.04 1.68
N GLY A 44 9.91 -7.64 2.74
CA GLY A 44 9.85 -9.09 2.90
C GLY A 44 9.15 -9.78 1.73
N GLN A 45 8.03 -9.23 1.25
CA GLN A 45 7.36 -9.79 0.07
C GLN A 45 8.17 -9.64 -1.22
N LEU A 46 8.87 -8.52 -1.40
CA LEU A 46 9.75 -8.34 -2.55
C LEU A 46 10.91 -9.34 -2.54
N MET A 47 11.54 -9.55 -1.38
CA MET A 47 12.60 -10.55 -1.20
C MET A 47 12.07 -11.97 -1.43
N LEU A 48 10.89 -12.29 -0.89
CA LEU A 48 10.27 -13.61 -1.06
C LEU A 48 10.03 -13.93 -2.54
N TYR A 49 9.30 -13.08 -3.27
CA TYR A 49 9.07 -13.33 -4.70
C TYR A 49 10.34 -13.26 -5.54
N GLY A 50 11.30 -12.42 -5.15
CA GLY A 50 12.63 -12.39 -5.77
C GLY A 50 13.35 -13.74 -5.63
N SER A 51 13.32 -14.33 -4.44
CA SER A 51 13.92 -15.64 -4.17
C SER A 51 13.20 -16.79 -4.90
N LEU A 52 11.87 -16.76 -4.94
CA LEU A 52 11.06 -17.75 -5.66
C LEU A 52 11.33 -17.70 -7.17
N LEU A 53 11.44 -16.50 -7.74
CA LEU A 53 11.75 -16.31 -9.15
C LEU A 53 13.17 -16.78 -9.52
N GLN A 54 14.12 -16.70 -8.59
CA GLN A 54 15.48 -17.25 -8.77
C GLN A 54 15.48 -18.79 -8.76
N GLN A 55 14.61 -19.41 -7.97
CA GLN A 55 14.50 -20.88 -7.89
C GLN A 55 13.80 -21.44 -9.13
N GLU A 56 12.65 -20.90 -9.50
CA GLU A 56 11.87 -21.40 -10.64
C GLU A 56 11.06 -20.28 -11.31
N LYS A 57 11.03 -20.30 -12.65
CA LYS A 57 10.32 -19.30 -13.46
C LYS A 57 8.92 -19.76 -13.84
N THR A 58 8.11 -20.09 -12.84
CA THR A 58 6.70 -20.43 -13.05
C THR A 58 5.86 -19.17 -13.31
N VAL A 59 4.68 -19.35 -13.93
CA VAL A 59 3.70 -18.26 -14.08
C VAL A 59 3.35 -17.65 -12.72
N TYR A 60 3.26 -18.48 -11.68
CA TYR A 60 3.00 -18.06 -10.30
C TYR A 60 4.10 -17.11 -9.78
N ASN A 61 5.38 -17.50 -9.88
CA ASN A 61 6.49 -16.70 -9.38
C ASN A 61 6.67 -15.38 -10.16
N ILE A 62 6.57 -15.45 -11.49
CA ILE A 62 6.71 -14.26 -12.36
C ILE A 62 5.58 -13.26 -12.09
N SER A 63 4.32 -13.71 -12.14
CA SER A 63 3.17 -12.83 -11.93
C SER A 63 3.17 -12.21 -10.53
N GLY A 64 3.48 -12.99 -9.50
CA GLY A 64 3.59 -12.51 -8.13
C GLY A 64 4.67 -11.44 -7.96
N PHE A 65 5.86 -11.66 -8.52
CA PHE A 65 6.95 -10.69 -8.49
C PHE A 65 6.59 -9.39 -9.21
N VAL A 66 5.99 -9.46 -10.40
CA VAL A 66 5.54 -8.28 -11.18
C VAL A 66 4.49 -7.49 -10.41
N LEU A 67 3.51 -8.14 -9.79
CA LEU A 67 2.49 -7.47 -8.99
C LEU A 67 3.08 -6.79 -7.75
N VAL A 68 4.03 -7.43 -7.06
CA VAL A 68 4.71 -6.81 -5.92
C VAL A 68 5.54 -5.60 -6.37
N LEU A 69 6.26 -5.70 -7.48
CA LEU A 69 6.98 -4.56 -8.07
C LEU A 69 6.04 -3.41 -8.45
N LEU A 70 4.88 -3.72 -9.05
CA LEU A 70 3.87 -2.71 -9.37
C LEU A 70 3.40 -1.97 -8.12
N VAL A 71 3.12 -2.69 -7.02
CA VAL A 71 2.72 -2.04 -5.75
C VAL A 71 3.84 -1.19 -5.17
N TRP A 72 5.10 -1.64 -5.27
CA TRP A 72 6.26 -0.83 -4.89
C TRP A 72 6.34 0.46 -5.71
N LEU A 73 6.27 0.37 -7.03
CA LEU A 73 6.28 1.52 -7.93
C LEU A 73 5.17 2.50 -7.56
N LEU A 74 3.91 2.04 -7.50
CA LEU A 74 2.78 2.87 -7.07
C LEU A 74 3.05 3.55 -5.73
N THR A 75 3.55 2.80 -4.75
CA THR A 75 3.77 3.32 -3.39
C THR A 75 4.78 4.46 -3.38
N PHE A 76 5.95 4.28 -4.02
CA PHE A 76 7.01 5.27 -3.97
C PHE A 76 6.82 6.44 -4.95
N THR A 77 6.16 6.23 -6.08
CA THR A 77 5.95 7.29 -7.08
C THR A 77 4.66 8.09 -6.84
N ILE A 78 3.62 7.47 -6.27
CA ILE A 78 2.31 8.12 -6.11
C ILE A 78 2.00 8.40 -4.64
N PHE A 79 2.07 7.38 -3.78
CA PHE A 79 1.56 7.52 -2.41
C PHE A 79 2.52 8.26 -1.49
N VAL A 80 3.81 7.97 -1.55
CA VAL A 80 4.82 8.65 -0.72
C VAL A 80 4.82 10.17 -0.97
N PRO A 81 4.85 10.69 -2.22
CA PRO A 81 4.77 12.12 -2.47
C PRO A 81 3.47 12.75 -1.96
N ARG A 82 2.33 12.09 -2.13
CA ARG A 82 1.04 12.62 -1.64
C ARG A 82 0.93 12.65 -0.12
N HIS A 83 1.46 11.64 0.58
CA HIS A 83 1.53 11.67 2.05
C HIS A 83 2.47 12.78 2.56
N LYS A 84 3.55 13.08 1.83
CA LYS A 84 4.40 14.24 2.11
C LYS A 84 3.64 15.55 1.89
N ALA A 85 2.90 15.68 0.80
CA ALA A 85 2.07 16.85 0.50
C ALA A 85 1.03 17.12 1.60
N ILE A 86 0.34 16.07 2.09
CA ILE A 86 -0.58 16.21 3.24
C ILE A 86 0.16 16.74 4.47
N SER A 87 1.35 16.20 4.77
CA SER A 87 2.16 16.64 5.91
C SER A 87 2.68 18.07 5.77
N ALA A 88 2.84 18.55 4.54
CA ALA A 88 3.23 19.92 4.22
C ALA A 88 2.06 20.92 4.23
N GLY A 89 0.81 20.44 4.33
CA GLY A 89 -0.38 21.28 4.17
C GLY A 89 -0.74 21.57 2.70
N GLU A 90 -0.11 20.86 1.76
CA GLU A 90 -0.28 21.03 0.31
C GLU A 90 -1.33 20.03 -0.23
N PHE A 91 -2.55 20.10 0.28
CA PHE A 91 -3.63 19.18 -0.13
C PHE A 91 -4.97 19.89 -0.23
N SER A 92 -5.92 19.24 -0.90
CA SER A 92 -7.32 19.65 -0.92
C SER A 92 -8.19 18.46 -0.60
N ARG A 93 -9.48 18.69 -0.32
CA ARG A 93 -10.42 17.59 -0.12
C ARG A 93 -10.43 16.60 -1.29
N ASN A 94 -10.29 17.09 -2.52
CA ASN A 94 -10.24 16.24 -3.71
C ASN A 94 -8.99 15.35 -3.72
N THR A 95 -7.82 15.87 -3.34
CA THR A 95 -6.60 15.04 -3.31
C THR A 95 -6.68 13.94 -2.25
N LEU A 96 -7.37 14.16 -1.13
CA LEU A 96 -7.63 13.12 -0.12
C LEU A 96 -8.53 12.00 -0.66
N VAL A 97 -9.59 12.36 -1.38
CA VAL A 97 -10.50 11.40 -2.02
C VAL A 97 -9.79 10.62 -3.12
N GLU A 98 -9.00 11.28 -3.96
CA GLU A 98 -8.19 10.62 -4.99
C GLU A 98 -7.18 9.63 -4.40
N LEU A 99 -6.55 10.00 -3.27
CA LEU A 99 -5.61 9.12 -2.57
C LEU A 99 -6.30 7.84 -2.08
N ALA A 100 -7.51 7.98 -1.52
CA ALA A 100 -8.34 6.85 -1.09
C ALA A 100 -8.78 5.97 -2.26
N ASN A 101 -9.17 6.60 -3.38
CA ASN A 101 -9.61 5.90 -4.60
C ASN A 101 -8.47 5.13 -5.25
N LEU A 102 -7.28 5.73 -5.35
CA LEU A 102 -6.12 5.04 -5.90
C LEU A 102 -5.63 3.91 -5.01
N ASN A 103 -5.88 3.97 -3.71
CA ASN A 103 -5.53 2.87 -2.82
C ASN A 103 -6.36 1.60 -3.06
N TRP A 104 -7.54 1.69 -3.70
CA TRP A 104 -8.27 0.50 -4.14
C TRP A 104 -7.46 -0.35 -5.09
N LEU A 105 -6.65 0.24 -5.98
CA LEU A 105 -5.76 -0.52 -6.86
C LEU A 105 -4.80 -1.40 -6.04
N ARG A 106 -4.14 -0.83 -5.02
CA ARG A 106 -3.25 -1.59 -4.13
C ARG A 106 -4.02 -2.64 -3.32
N THR A 107 -5.21 -2.31 -2.83
CA THR A 107 -6.07 -3.23 -2.07
C THR A 107 -6.47 -4.44 -2.91
N THR A 108 -6.85 -4.22 -4.16
CA THR A 108 -7.19 -5.28 -5.13
C THR A 108 -5.97 -6.13 -5.46
N ILE A 109 -4.82 -5.52 -5.75
CA ILE A 109 -3.58 -6.28 -6.05
C ILE A 109 -3.18 -7.16 -4.85
N TRP A 110 -3.18 -6.62 -3.63
CA TRP A 110 -2.86 -7.40 -2.44
C TRP A 110 -3.86 -8.51 -2.16
N THR A 111 -5.13 -8.28 -2.48
CA THR A 111 -6.18 -9.29 -2.37
C THR A 111 -5.99 -10.41 -3.39
N ALA A 112 -5.71 -10.06 -4.64
CA ALA A 112 -5.39 -11.03 -5.69
C ALA A 112 -4.16 -11.87 -5.34
N LEU A 113 -3.08 -11.24 -4.87
CA LEU A 113 -1.87 -11.94 -4.41
C LEU A 113 -2.16 -12.91 -3.25
N PHE A 114 -2.97 -12.50 -2.28
CA PHE A 114 -3.36 -13.38 -1.18
C PHE A 114 -4.13 -14.61 -1.68
N LEU A 115 -5.13 -14.41 -2.54
CA LEU A 115 -5.92 -15.50 -3.11
C LEU A 115 -5.06 -16.42 -3.99
N TRP A 116 -4.17 -15.84 -4.79
CA TRP A 116 -3.24 -16.59 -5.63
C TRP A 116 -2.32 -17.47 -4.79
N ASN A 117 -1.74 -16.93 -3.71
CA ASN A 117 -0.91 -17.70 -2.80
C ASN A 117 -1.70 -18.81 -2.10
N TYR A 118 -2.93 -18.52 -1.67
CA TYR A 118 -3.78 -19.53 -1.03
C TYR A 118 -4.07 -20.69 -1.97
N LEU A 119 -4.49 -20.41 -3.21
CA LEU A 119 -4.83 -21.43 -4.21
C LEU A 119 -3.62 -22.28 -4.63
N THR A 120 -2.44 -21.68 -4.69
CA THR A 120 -1.23 -22.38 -5.14
C THR A 120 -0.53 -23.13 -4.01
N ALA A 121 -0.71 -22.71 -2.76
CA ALA A 121 -0.22 -23.45 -1.59
C ALA A 121 -1.12 -24.65 -1.20
N SER A 122 -2.35 -24.70 -1.74
CA SER A 122 -3.30 -25.80 -1.56
C SER A 122 -3.22 -26.89 -2.64
N VAL A 123 -2.23 -26.80 -3.55
CA VAL A 123 -1.93 -27.77 -4.61
C VAL A 123 -0.54 -28.34 -4.36
#